data_AF-A0A151F1R6-F1
#
_entry.id   AF-A0A151F1R6-F1
#
_cell.length_a   1.000
_cell.length_b   1.000
_cell.length_c   1.000
_cell.angle_alpha   90.00
_cell.angle_beta   90.00
_cell.angle_gamma   90.00
#
_symmetry.space_group_name_H-M   'P 1'
#
loop_
_entity.id
_entity.type
_entity.pdbx_description
1 polymer ?
#
loop_
_entity_poly.entity_id
_entity_poly.type
_entity_poly.pdbx_seq_one_letter_code
_entity_poly.pdbx_strand_id
1 'polypeptide(L)'
;MKLFELAYACHIYREFSDFDTTYERFLRETKPNFDILNPRHRKALLVWLNSWGCRQFSINFHEKASEQLRIWGQKNFSKLPTIGTSLLIFTDNDFVNAGTLYVNLRDMQASIRQRNGKSESVKFGPTGAAKILFALRDQAFPPWDDSIRNRLDYDGSQKSYIKYLQWVKNELQEVITDAEMHSIAENDIPKKLGRSSSSLPKLVNEYNYITITQGCKPPNLEDINKWLGWARG
;
A
#
# COMPACT_ATOMS: atom_id res chain seq x y z
N MET A 1 -0.66 -1.88 -16.97
CA MET A 1 -2.06 -2.28 -16.70
C MET A 1 -3.04 -1.36 -17.43
N LYS A 2 -4.11 -1.94 -17.98
CA LYS A 2 -5.23 -1.24 -18.64
C LYS A 2 -6.35 -0.83 -17.67
N LEU A 3 -7.14 0.18 -18.04
CA LEU A 3 -8.21 0.70 -17.18
C LEU A 3 -9.25 -0.37 -16.83
N PHE A 4 -9.62 -1.23 -17.79
CA PHE A 4 -10.58 -2.31 -17.54
C PHE A 4 -10.02 -3.38 -16.57
N GLU A 5 -8.73 -3.68 -16.64
CA GLU A 5 -8.07 -4.63 -15.73
C GLU A 5 -8.08 -4.11 -14.31
N LEU A 6 -7.80 -2.80 -14.15
CA LEU A 6 -7.91 -2.12 -12.87
C LEU A 6 -9.35 -2.13 -12.36
N ALA A 7 -10.32 -1.83 -13.22
CA ALA A 7 -11.74 -1.85 -12.86
C ALA A 7 -12.20 -3.23 -12.38
N TYR A 8 -11.82 -4.27 -13.11
CA TYR A 8 -12.08 -5.66 -12.73
C TYR A 8 -11.48 -5.98 -11.36
N ALA A 9 -10.19 -5.72 -11.18
CA ALA A 9 -9.52 -6.08 -9.93
C ALA A 9 -10.05 -5.28 -8.73
N CYS A 10 -10.34 -3.98 -8.89
CA CYS A 10 -10.98 -3.17 -7.86
C CYS A 10 -12.39 -3.66 -7.52
N HIS A 11 -13.17 -4.15 -8.48
CA HIS A 11 -14.47 -4.75 -8.20
C HIS A 11 -14.30 -6.02 -7.37
N ILE A 12 -13.44 -6.94 -7.80
CA ILE A 12 -13.18 -8.21 -7.12
C ILE A 12 -12.60 -7.97 -5.70
N TYR A 13 -11.67 -7.03 -5.54
CA TYR A 13 -11.08 -6.70 -4.23
C TYR A 13 -12.11 -6.38 -3.16
N ARG A 14 -13.21 -5.70 -3.52
CA ARG A 14 -14.30 -5.36 -2.60
C ARG A 14 -14.99 -6.59 -2.04
N GLU A 15 -15.15 -7.61 -2.87
CA GLU A 15 -15.85 -8.85 -2.50
C GLU A 15 -14.94 -9.81 -1.69
N PHE A 16 -13.62 -9.68 -1.84
CA PHE A 16 -12.65 -10.59 -1.23
C PHE A 16 -12.25 -10.24 0.21
N SER A 17 -12.40 -8.99 0.66
CA SER A 17 -11.83 -8.59 1.95
C SER A 17 -12.52 -7.42 2.65
N ASP A 18 -12.47 -7.43 3.98
CA ASP A 18 -12.84 -6.29 4.84
C ASP A 18 -11.71 -5.23 4.97
N PHE A 19 -10.72 -5.25 4.07
CA PHE A 19 -9.58 -4.33 4.15
C PHE A 19 -9.99 -2.88 3.97
N ASP A 20 -11.01 -2.60 3.13
CA ASP A 20 -11.58 -1.27 3.00
C ASP A 20 -12.20 -0.78 4.32
N THR A 21 -13.05 -1.60 4.96
CA THR A 21 -13.68 -1.28 6.25
C THR A 21 -12.64 -0.95 7.34
N THR A 22 -11.58 -1.75 7.42
CA THR A 22 -10.52 -1.54 8.42
C THR A 22 -9.66 -0.31 8.12
N TYR A 23 -9.42 0.00 6.85
CA TYR A 23 -8.71 1.21 6.43
C TYR A 23 -9.55 2.48 6.65
N GLU A 24 -10.84 2.45 6.35
CA GLU A 24 -11.76 3.56 6.65
C GLU A 24 -11.84 3.84 8.14
N ARG A 25 -11.89 2.80 8.98
CA ARG A 25 -11.84 2.97 10.44
C ARG A 25 -10.54 3.66 10.86
N PHE A 26 -9.40 3.23 10.33
CA PHE A 26 -8.11 3.87 10.59
C PHE A 26 -8.14 5.36 10.21
N LEU A 27 -8.59 5.69 8.99
CA LEU A 27 -8.69 7.08 8.54
C LEU A 27 -9.60 7.93 9.44
N ARG A 28 -10.73 7.37 9.93
CA ARG A 28 -11.62 8.06 10.88
C ARG A 28 -10.95 8.34 12.21
N GLU A 29 -10.18 7.38 12.74
CA GLU A 29 -9.46 7.53 14.02
C GLU A 29 -8.29 8.50 13.94
N THR A 30 -7.78 8.78 12.73
CA THR A 30 -6.61 9.63 12.51
C THR A 30 -6.90 10.91 11.73
N LYS A 31 -8.15 11.40 11.76
CA LYS A 31 -8.50 12.68 11.11
C LYS A 31 -7.76 13.87 11.76
N PRO A 32 -7.46 14.94 11.00
CA PRO A 32 -7.65 15.08 9.55
C PRO A 32 -6.62 14.29 8.74
N ASN A 33 -5.45 14.01 9.30
CA ASN A 33 -4.39 13.22 8.69
C ASN A 33 -3.65 12.40 9.75
N PHE A 34 -3.15 11.23 9.36
CA PHE A 34 -2.32 10.42 10.25
C PHE A 34 -1.07 11.20 10.68
N ASP A 35 -0.88 11.27 12.00
CA ASP A 35 0.27 11.87 12.66
C ASP A 35 0.97 10.81 13.50
N ILE A 36 2.15 10.38 13.03
CA ILE A 36 2.95 9.36 13.71
C ILE A 36 3.49 9.83 15.07
N LEU A 37 3.52 11.13 15.35
CA LEU A 37 3.94 11.66 16.65
C LEU A 37 2.80 11.65 17.68
N ASN A 38 1.55 11.50 17.25
CA ASN A 38 0.40 11.33 18.13
C ASN A 38 0.27 9.87 18.64
N PRO A 39 0.28 9.61 19.96
CA PRO A 39 0.18 8.25 20.51
C PRO A 39 -1.15 7.54 20.17
N ARG A 40 -2.27 8.26 20.09
CA ARG A 40 -3.56 7.67 19.72
C ARG A 40 -3.56 7.18 18.27
N HIS A 41 -2.96 7.98 17.38
CA HIS A 41 -2.81 7.62 15.98
C HIS A 41 -1.91 6.40 15.79
N ARG A 42 -0.79 6.30 16.53
CA ARG A 42 0.07 5.11 16.50
C ARG A 42 -0.65 3.85 16.96
N LYS A 43 -1.51 3.95 17.98
CA LYS A 43 -2.36 2.83 18.42
C LYS A 43 -3.31 2.38 17.30
N ALA A 44 -4.00 3.32 16.66
CA ALA A 44 -4.88 3.05 15.51
C ALA A 44 -4.12 2.38 14.36
N LEU A 45 -2.91 2.87 14.04
CA LEU A 45 -2.02 2.30 13.02
C LEU A 45 -1.68 0.83 13.32
N LEU A 46 -1.29 0.49 14.56
CA LEU A 46 -0.92 -0.88 14.93
C LEU A 46 -2.10 -1.85 14.82
N VAL A 47 -3.30 -1.42 15.21
CA VAL A 47 -4.54 -2.19 15.04
C VAL A 47 -4.82 -2.42 13.55
N TRP A 48 -4.71 -1.38 12.73
CA TRP A 48 -4.89 -1.49 11.27
C TRP A 48 -3.86 -2.43 10.64
N LEU A 49 -2.57 -2.29 10.96
CA LEU A 49 -1.51 -3.18 10.47
C LEU A 49 -1.78 -4.64 10.84
N ASN A 50 -2.24 -4.93 12.06
CA ASN A 50 -2.63 -6.29 12.45
C ASN A 50 -3.85 -6.80 11.66
N SER A 51 -4.85 -5.97 11.39
CA SER A 51 -5.99 -6.37 10.55
C SER A 51 -5.55 -6.69 9.11
N TRP A 52 -4.48 -6.05 8.64
CA TRP A 52 -3.86 -6.27 7.34
C TRP A 52 -2.76 -7.33 7.35
N GLY A 53 -2.75 -8.21 8.35
CA GLY A 53 -1.88 -9.39 8.40
C GLY A 53 -0.44 -9.16 8.89
N CYS A 54 -0.07 -7.96 9.34
CA CYS A 54 1.28 -7.70 9.86
C CYS A 54 1.46 -8.26 11.28
N ARG A 55 1.78 -9.55 11.39
CA ARG A 55 1.92 -10.29 12.66
C ARG A 55 3.20 -9.96 13.45
N GLN A 56 4.17 -9.30 12.83
CA GLN A 56 5.37 -8.81 13.51
C GLN A 56 5.05 -7.79 14.61
N PHE A 57 3.93 -7.07 14.48
CA PHE A 57 3.40 -6.16 15.51
C PHE A 57 2.53 -6.93 16.51
N SER A 58 3.16 -7.79 17.32
CA SER A 58 2.46 -8.54 18.38
C SER A 58 1.75 -7.59 19.35
N ILE A 59 0.50 -7.90 19.72
CA ILE A 59 -0.35 -7.09 20.62
C ILE A 59 0.36 -6.79 21.94
N ASN A 60 1.03 -7.79 22.51
CA ASN A 60 1.78 -7.66 23.77
C ASN A 60 2.97 -6.68 23.68
N PHE A 61 3.37 -6.32 22.47
CA PHE A 61 4.48 -5.40 22.20
C PHE A 61 4.04 -4.10 21.53
N HIS A 62 2.73 -3.80 21.46
CA HIS A 62 2.23 -2.59 20.82
C HIS A 62 2.81 -1.30 21.42
N GLU A 63 2.95 -1.22 22.74
CA GLU A 63 3.58 -0.05 23.39
C GLU A 63 5.03 0.16 22.92
N LYS A 64 5.80 -0.93 22.84
CA LYS A 64 7.18 -0.88 22.36
C LYS A 64 7.24 -0.52 20.87
N ALA A 65 6.38 -1.08 20.04
CA ALA A 65 6.30 -0.75 18.61
C ALA A 65 5.88 0.72 18.40
N SER A 66 4.92 1.22 19.19
CA SER A 66 4.47 2.61 19.20
C SER A 66 5.62 3.56 19.55
N GLU A 67 6.45 3.19 20.52
CA GLU A 67 7.63 3.98 20.86
C GLU A 67 8.67 4.00 19.74
N GLN A 68 8.91 2.87 19.06
CA GLN A 68 9.80 2.83 17.90
C GLN A 68 9.27 3.68 16.72
N LEU A 69 7.96 3.67 16.49
CA LEU A 69 7.30 4.57 15.52
C LEU A 69 7.50 6.04 15.89
N ARG A 70 7.38 6.40 17.18
CA ARG A 70 7.63 7.77 17.67
C ARG A 70 9.07 8.19 17.39
N ILE A 71 10.05 7.35 17.72
CA ILE A 71 11.48 7.59 17.49
C ILE A 71 11.77 7.75 16.00
N TRP A 72 11.19 6.89 15.15
CA TRP A 72 11.32 7.04 13.70
C TRP A 72 10.74 8.37 13.23
N GLY A 73 9.53 8.71 13.69
CA GLY A 73 8.82 9.92 13.35
C GLY A 73 9.63 11.18 13.67
N GLN A 74 10.18 11.28 14.88
CA GLN A 74 10.97 12.45 15.29
C GLN A 74 12.18 12.72 14.37
N LYS A 75 12.79 11.68 13.81
CA LYS A 75 13.98 11.79 12.96
C LYS A 75 13.67 11.99 11.49
N ASN A 76 12.52 11.52 11.03
CA ASN A 76 12.25 11.33 9.60
C ASN A 76 11.00 12.06 9.09
N PHE A 77 10.09 12.49 9.97
CA PHE A 77 8.79 13.04 9.55
C PHE A 77 8.92 14.27 8.64
N SER A 78 9.90 15.15 8.92
CA SER A 78 10.19 16.33 8.10
C SER A 78 10.75 16.02 6.71
N LYS A 79 11.18 14.77 6.48
CA LYS A 79 11.73 14.30 5.19
C LYS A 79 10.67 13.61 4.33
N LEU A 80 9.46 13.42 4.86
CA LEU A 80 8.35 12.90 4.06
C LEU A 80 7.95 13.93 3.00
N PRO A 81 7.45 13.49 1.84
CA PRO A 81 6.75 14.35 0.90
C PRO A 81 5.65 15.15 1.62
N THR A 82 5.22 16.28 1.05
CA THR A 82 4.06 16.98 1.59
C THR A 82 2.81 16.12 1.43
N ILE A 83 1.79 16.38 2.25
CA ILE A 83 0.52 15.66 2.12
C ILE A 83 -0.05 15.96 0.73
N GLY A 84 -0.47 14.91 0.00
CA GLY A 84 -1.00 15.02 -1.36
C GLY A 84 0.05 14.97 -2.48
N THR A 85 1.36 14.92 -2.19
CA THR A 85 2.37 14.71 -3.24
C THR A 85 2.13 13.37 -3.95
N SER A 86 1.94 13.41 -5.28
CA SER A 86 1.74 12.22 -6.10
C SER A 86 3.07 11.52 -6.41
N LEU A 87 3.07 10.19 -6.40
CA LEU A 87 4.19 9.37 -6.88
C LEU A 87 4.58 9.70 -8.34
N LEU A 88 3.64 10.16 -9.16
CA LEU A 88 3.87 10.49 -10.56
C LEU A 88 4.89 11.62 -10.75
N ILE A 89 5.01 12.52 -9.79
CA ILE A 89 5.93 13.66 -9.85
C ILE A 89 7.26 13.40 -9.14
N PHE A 90 7.49 12.19 -8.62
CA PHE A 90 8.76 11.85 -7.99
C PHE A 90 9.93 11.99 -8.97
N THR A 91 10.98 12.65 -8.50
CA THR A 91 12.32 12.72 -9.09
C THR A 91 13.20 11.58 -8.59
N ASP A 92 14.39 11.41 -9.19
CA ASP A 92 15.38 10.43 -8.72
C ASP A 92 15.77 10.66 -7.25
N ASN A 93 15.86 11.93 -6.82
CA ASN A 93 16.16 12.26 -5.44
C ASN A 93 15.00 11.86 -4.49
N ASP A 94 13.76 12.02 -4.93
CA ASP A 94 12.59 11.59 -4.15
C ASP A 94 12.57 10.06 -3.96
N PHE A 95 12.94 9.30 -5.00
CA PHE A 95 13.09 7.85 -4.88
C PHE A 95 14.19 7.45 -3.89
N VAL A 96 15.36 8.10 -3.94
CA VAL A 96 16.45 7.83 -2.99
C VAL A 96 16.02 8.15 -1.55
N ASN A 97 15.34 9.28 -1.34
CA ASN A 97 14.79 9.67 -0.05
C ASN A 97 13.73 8.66 0.44
N ALA A 98 12.80 8.26 -0.42
CA ALA A 98 11.79 7.26 -0.11
C ALA A 98 12.41 5.91 0.29
N GLY A 99 13.44 5.46 -0.43
CA GLY A 99 14.20 4.27 -0.08
C GLY A 99 14.86 4.35 1.29
N THR A 100 15.42 5.52 1.62
CA THR A 100 16.06 5.77 2.93
C THR A 100 15.04 5.75 4.06
N LEU A 101 13.91 6.42 3.89
CA LEU A 101 12.78 6.41 4.84
C LEU A 101 12.29 4.98 5.09
N TYR A 102 12.13 4.22 4.02
CA TYR A 102 11.71 2.83 4.05
C TYR A 102 12.68 1.94 4.83
N VAL A 103 13.99 1.97 4.54
CA VAL A 103 14.98 1.15 5.27
C VAL A 103 15.03 1.51 6.74
N ASN A 104 15.07 2.81 7.05
CA ASN A 104 15.08 3.30 8.43
C ASN A 104 13.87 2.79 9.22
N LEU A 105 12.72 2.62 8.56
CA LEU A 105 11.51 2.10 9.17
C LEU A 105 11.51 0.57 9.25
N ARG A 106 11.90 -0.11 8.17
CA ARG A 106 11.97 -1.56 8.02
C ARG A 106 12.82 -2.21 9.11
N ASP A 107 13.92 -1.55 9.47
CA ASP A 107 14.89 -2.07 10.43
C ASP A 107 14.56 -1.77 11.90
N MET A 108 13.50 -0.99 12.17
CA MET A 108 13.00 -0.78 13.54
C MET A 108 12.49 -2.08 14.17
N GLN A 109 12.58 -2.18 15.48
CA GLN A 109 12.09 -3.34 16.23
C GLN A 109 10.57 -3.28 16.43
N ALA A 110 9.82 -4.26 15.93
CA ALA A 110 8.39 -4.40 16.16
C ALA A 110 8.08 -5.11 17.49
N SER A 111 8.79 -6.22 17.76
CA SER A 111 8.51 -7.07 18.91
C SER A 111 9.70 -7.95 19.28
N ILE A 112 9.49 -8.87 20.22
CA ILE A 112 10.43 -9.92 20.59
C ILE A 112 9.72 -11.26 20.42
N ARG A 113 10.39 -12.24 19.81
CA ARG A 113 9.93 -13.62 19.69
C ARG A 113 10.80 -14.52 20.53
N GLN A 114 10.19 -15.43 21.29
CA GLN A 114 10.90 -16.49 22.00
C GLN A 114 10.98 -17.72 21.10
N ARG A 115 12.18 -18.28 20.92
CA ARG A 115 12.42 -19.53 20.20
C ARG A 115 13.54 -20.31 20.87
N ASN A 116 13.28 -21.57 21.25
CA ASN A 116 14.26 -22.45 21.91
C ASN A 116 14.97 -21.81 23.12
N GLY A 117 14.21 -21.10 23.97
CA GLY A 117 14.73 -20.41 25.15
C GLY A 117 15.54 -19.13 24.85
N LYS A 118 15.62 -18.69 23.59
CA LYS A 118 16.29 -17.45 23.18
C LYS A 118 15.29 -16.39 22.74
N SER A 119 15.59 -15.15 23.12
CA SER A 119 14.86 -13.96 22.69
C SER A 119 15.44 -13.41 21.39
N GLU A 120 14.62 -13.31 20.34
CA GLU A 120 14.99 -12.73 19.05
C GLU A 120 14.22 -11.42 18.81
N SER A 121 14.91 -10.38 18.35
CA SER A 121 14.27 -9.14 17.92
C SER A 121 13.55 -9.36 16.59
N VAL A 122 12.26 -9.02 16.54
CA VAL A 122 11.46 -9.04 15.32
C VAL A 122 11.38 -7.61 14.78
N LYS A 123 11.77 -7.41 13.53
CA LYS A 123 11.75 -6.10 12.86
C LYS A 123 10.36 -5.74 12.33
N PHE A 124 10.14 -4.47 11.99
CA PHE A 124 8.96 -4.00 11.25
C PHE A 124 8.86 -4.71 9.90
N GLY A 125 10.01 -4.96 9.27
CA GLY A 125 10.12 -5.74 8.05
C GLY A 125 9.55 -5.02 6.81
N PRO A 126 9.76 -5.59 5.61
CA PRO A 126 9.41 -4.94 4.35
C PRO A 126 7.95 -4.53 4.22
N THR A 127 7.03 -5.44 4.54
CA THR A 127 5.58 -5.20 4.44
C THR A 127 5.11 -4.17 5.46
N GLY A 128 5.61 -4.25 6.70
CA GLY A 128 5.26 -3.27 7.74
C GLY A 128 5.69 -1.87 7.34
N ALA A 129 6.94 -1.71 6.89
CA ALA A 129 7.48 -0.41 6.49
C ALA A 129 6.70 0.23 5.33
N ALA A 130 6.42 -0.52 4.27
CA ALA A 130 5.66 0.01 3.13
C ALA A 130 4.22 0.41 3.52
N LYS A 131 3.52 -0.39 4.34
CA LYS A 131 2.17 -0.06 4.81
C LYS A 131 2.15 1.16 5.72
N ILE A 132 3.16 1.35 6.57
CA ILE A 132 3.28 2.56 7.40
C ILE A 132 3.57 3.79 6.54
N LEU A 133 4.43 3.68 5.52
CA LEU A 133 4.66 4.78 4.57
C LEU A 133 3.39 5.13 3.79
N PHE A 134 2.64 4.12 3.32
CA PHE A 134 1.33 4.33 2.72
C PHE A 134 0.36 5.07 3.66
N ALA A 135 0.28 4.65 4.93
CA ALA A 135 -0.55 5.34 5.92
C ALA A 135 -0.13 6.81 6.16
N LEU A 136 1.15 7.13 6.00
CA LEU A 136 1.68 8.48 6.11
C LEU A 136 1.38 9.33 4.87
N ARG A 137 1.59 8.80 3.66
CA ARG A 137 1.45 9.51 2.38
C ARG A 137 0.92 8.55 1.31
N ASP A 138 -0.39 8.37 1.30
CA ASP A 138 -1.13 7.43 0.45
C ASP A 138 -1.06 7.76 -1.05
N GLN A 139 -0.84 9.03 -1.41
CA GLN A 139 -0.62 9.48 -2.79
C GLN A 139 0.81 9.21 -3.28
N ALA A 140 1.76 9.02 -2.36
CA ALA A 140 3.18 8.91 -2.66
C ALA A 140 3.69 7.46 -2.58
N PHE A 141 3.16 6.67 -1.65
CA PHE A 141 3.72 5.36 -1.32
C PHE A 141 2.69 4.24 -1.46
N PRO A 142 2.77 3.38 -2.49
CA PRO A 142 1.99 2.15 -2.54
C PRO A 142 2.43 1.17 -1.44
N PRO A 143 1.49 0.47 -0.78
CA PRO A 143 1.85 -0.67 0.06
C PRO A 143 2.23 -1.87 -0.83
N TRP A 144 3.00 -2.81 -0.27
CA TRP A 144 3.23 -4.14 -0.87
C TRP A 144 3.19 -5.22 0.22
N ASP A 145 2.92 -6.46 -0.17
CA ASP A 145 3.00 -7.63 0.69
C ASP A 145 4.12 -8.59 0.24
N ASP A 146 4.30 -9.69 0.96
CA ASP A 146 5.31 -10.69 0.62
C ASP A 146 5.03 -11.35 -0.74
N SER A 147 3.77 -11.60 -1.09
CA SER A 147 3.39 -12.22 -2.36
C SER A 147 3.71 -11.33 -3.55
N ILE A 148 3.34 -10.05 -3.48
CA ILE A 148 3.66 -9.04 -4.49
C ILE A 148 5.18 -8.94 -4.67
N ARG A 149 5.89 -8.81 -3.54
CA ARG A 149 7.34 -8.65 -3.55
C ARG A 149 8.05 -9.87 -4.15
N ASN A 150 7.65 -11.09 -3.75
CA ASN A 150 8.23 -12.32 -4.27
C ASN A 150 7.94 -12.51 -5.75
N ARG A 151 6.73 -12.17 -6.21
CA ARG A 151 6.36 -12.26 -7.63
C ARG A 151 7.20 -11.35 -8.53
N LEU A 152 7.59 -10.20 -8.02
CA LEU A 152 8.43 -9.22 -8.72
C LEU A 152 9.93 -9.47 -8.53
N ASP A 153 10.33 -10.58 -7.90
CA ASP A 153 11.72 -10.93 -7.58
C ASP A 153 12.45 -9.84 -6.79
N TYR A 154 11.76 -9.30 -5.78
CA TYR A 154 12.26 -8.23 -4.92
C TYR A 154 12.65 -8.78 -3.53
N ASP A 155 13.85 -8.44 -3.06
CA ASP A 155 14.41 -8.95 -1.80
C ASP A 155 14.01 -8.12 -0.55
N GLY A 156 13.25 -7.04 -0.73
CA GLY A 156 12.86 -6.12 0.34
C GLY A 156 13.98 -5.16 0.79
N SER A 157 15.09 -5.09 0.04
CA SER A 157 16.13 -4.07 0.18
C SER A 157 15.63 -2.68 -0.21
N GLN A 158 16.46 -1.66 0.08
CA GLN A 158 16.24 -0.30 -0.40
C GLN A 158 16.09 -0.26 -1.93
N LYS A 159 17.01 -0.94 -2.63
CA LYS A 159 17.05 -0.98 -4.08
C LYS A 159 15.77 -1.60 -4.65
N SER A 160 15.32 -2.70 -4.06
CA SER A 160 14.07 -3.36 -4.46
C SER A 160 12.84 -2.50 -4.18
N TYR A 161 12.80 -1.77 -3.06
CA TYR A 161 11.70 -0.85 -2.79
C TYR A 161 11.67 0.33 -3.78
N ILE A 162 12.83 0.90 -4.13
CA ILE A 162 12.91 1.95 -5.16
C ILE A 162 12.42 1.44 -6.51
N LYS A 163 12.88 0.24 -6.93
CA LYS A 163 12.39 -0.40 -8.16
C LYS A 163 10.88 -0.60 -8.13
N TYR A 164 10.32 -0.99 -6.99
CA TYR A 164 8.87 -1.13 -6.84
C TYR A 164 8.13 0.20 -7.00
N LEU A 165 8.62 1.29 -6.40
CA LEU A 165 8.02 2.62 -6.59
C LEU A 165 8.07 3.07 -8.05
N GLN A 166 9.18 2.84 -8.75
CA GLN A 166 9.31 3.13 -10.18
C GLN A 166 8.36 2.28 -11.02
N TRP A 167 8.24 0.99 -10.69
CA TRP A 167 7.32 0.08 -11.36
C TRP A 167 5.86 0.53 -11.17
N VAL A 168 5.43 0.87 -9.95
CA VAL A 168 4.08 1.41 -9.71
C VAL A 168 3.87 2.73 -10.44
N LYS A 169 4.86 3.63 -10.48
CA LYS A 169 4.78 4.87 -11.27
C LYS A 169 4.50 4.58 -12.74
N ASN A 170 5.15 3.58 -13.33
CA ASN A 170 4.91 3.19 -14.72
C ASN A 170 3.52 2.59 -14.92
N GLU A 171 3.05 1.71 -14.02
CA GLU A 171 1.68 1.18 -14.07
C GLU A 171 0.63 2.28 -13.98
N LEU A 172 0.87 3.30 -13.14
CA LEU A 172 0.01 4.48 -13.03
C LEU A 172 -0.01 5.29 -14.32
N GLN A 173 1.14 5.54 -14.94
CA GLN A 173 1.21 6.25 -16.22
C GLN A 173 0.46 5.49 -17.32
N GLU A 174 0.58 4.16 -17.37
CA GLU A 174 -0.11 3.36 -18.37
C GLU A 174 -1.63 3.43 -18.19
N VAL A 175 -2.14 3.26 -16.97
CA VAL A 175 -3.59 3.31 -16.73
C VAL A 175 -4.17 4.72 -16.93
N ILE A 176 -3.40 5.77 -16.63
CA ILE A 176 -3.81 7.16 -16.91
C ILE A 176 -3.89 7.38 -18.42
N THR A 177 -2.88 6.98 -19.18
CA THR A 177 -2.88 7.07 -20.65
C THR A 177 -4.08 6.31 -21.24
N ASP A 178 -4.39 5.13 -20.70
CA ASP A 178 -5.54 4.34 -21.12
C ASP A 178 -6.87 5.01 -20.78
N ALA A 179 -6.98 5.61 -19.59
CA ALA A 179 -8.16 6.36 -19.17
C ALA A 179 -8.41 7.60 -20.03
N GLU A 180 -7.35 8.30 -20.44
CA GLU A 180 -7.44 9.47 -21.32
C GLU A 180 -8.03 9.11 -22.69
N MET A 181 -7.68 7.93 -23.25
CA MET A 181 -8.30 7.43 -24.48
C MET A 181 -9.81 7.22 -24.34
N HIS A 182 -10.30 7.05 -23.12
CA HIS A 182 -11.71 6.94 -22.77
C HIS A 182 -12.31 8.24 -22.21
N SER A 183 -11.64 9.39 -22.40
CA SER A 183 -12.07 10.70 -21.91
C SER A 183 -12.29 10.74 -20.39
N ILE A 184 -11.47 9.99 -19.63
CA ILE A 184 -11.48 9.99 -18.17
C ILE A 184 -10.19 10.68 -17.69
N ALA A 185 -10.34 11.80 -16.98
CA ALA A 185 -9.20 12.50 -16.38
C ALA A 185 -8.61 11.71 -15.20
N GLU A 186 -7.31 11.88 -14.92
CA GLU A 186 -6.60 11.21 -13.82
C GLU A 186 -7.38 11.25 -12.49
N ASN A 187 -7.82 12.45 -12.09
CA ASN A 187 -8.53 12.66 -10.82
C ASN A 187 -9.93 12.00 -10.78
N ASP A 188 -10.51 11.67 -11.94
CA ASP A 188 -11.80 11.01 -12.05
C ASP A 188 -11.69 9.48 -12.03
N ILE A 189 -10.49 8.91 -12.22
CA ILE A 189 -10.28 7.45 -12.26
C ILE A 189 -10.86 6.78 -11.00
N PRO A 190 -10.50 7.19 -9.75
CA PRO A 190 -11.04 6.52 -8.57
C PRO A 190 -12.58 6.57 -8.52
N LYS A 191 -13.18 7.70 -8.89
CA LYS A 191 -14.64 7.87 -8.91
C LYS A 191 -15.30 6.95 -9.95
N LYS A 192 -14.72 6.84 -11.15
CA LYS A 192 -15.22 5.95 -12.22
C LYS A 192 -15.18 4.48 -11.84
N LEU A 193 -14.22 4.10 -11.00
CA LEU A 193 -14.08 2.75 -10.47
C LEU A 193 -14.93 2.50 -9.21
N GLY A 194 -15.73 3.47 -8.77
CA GLY A 194 -16.52 3.38 -7.53
C GLY A 194 -15.64 3.38 -6.27
N ARG A 195 -14.45 4.00 -6.34
CA ARG A 195 -13.40 4.04 -5.32
C ARG A 195 -13.02 5.48 -4.94
N SER A 196 -13.99 6.40 -4.86
CA SER A 196 -13.75 7.85 -4.71
C SER A 196 -12.86 8.29 -3.53
N SER A 197 -12.72 7.46 -2.50
CA SER A 197 -11.86 7.72 -1.33
C SER A 197 -10.44 7.15 -1.45
N SER A 198 -10.13 6.43 -2.54
CA SER A 198 -8.86 5.72 -2.72
C SER A 198 -7.87 6.54 -3.53
N SER A 199 -6.61 6.55 -3.10
CA SER A 199 -5.49 7.07 -3.89
C SER A 199 -5.17 6.16 -5.07
N LEU A 200 -4.58 6.71 -6.15
CA LEU A 200 -4.14 5.89 -7.28
C LEU A 200 -3.15 4.77 -6.86
N PRO A 201 -2.15 5.01 -5.98
CA PRO A 201 -1.32 3.93 -5.45
C PRO A 201 -2.09 2.82 -4.71
N LYS A 202 -3.18 3.17 -4.00
CA LYS A 202 -4.05 2.16 -3.37
C LYS A 202 -4.72 1.28 -4.42
N LEU A 203 -5.21 1.85 -5.52
CA LEU A 203 -5.83 1.10 -6.61
C LEU A 203 -4.85 0.11 -7.25
N VAL A 204 -3.59 0.51 -7.48
CA VAL A 204 -2.55 -0.42 -7.97
C VAL A 204 -2.27 -1.53 -6.96
N ASN A 205 -2.29 -1.23 -5.66
CA ASN A 205 -2.17 -2.28 -4.64
C ASN A 205 -3.36 -3.25 -4.64
N GLU A 206 -4.60 -2.77 -4.82
CA GLU A 206 -5.77 -3.64 -4.96
C GLU A 206 -5.64 -4.55 -6.18
N TYR A 207 -5.21 -3.99 -7.32
CA TYR A 207 -4.92 -4.75 -8.53
C TYR A 207 -3.89 -5.85 -8.28
N ASN A 208 -2.76 -5.50 -7.65
CA ASN A 208 -1.71 -6.47 -7.35
C ASN A 208 -2.19 -7.53 -6.36
N TYR A 209 -2.96 -7.16 -5.36
CA TYR A 209 -3.51 -8.13 -4.41
C TYR A 209 -4.40 -9.17 -5.13
N ILE A 210 -5.27 -8.74 -6.04
CA ILE A 210 -6.14 -9.67 -6.78
C ILE A 210 -5.36 -10.49 -7.80
N THR A 211 -4.52 -9.86 -8.61
CA THR A 211 -3.86 -10.55 -9.73
C THR A 211 -2.63 -11.37 -9.32
N ILE A 212 -1.90 -10.92 -8.29
CA ILE A 212 -0.69 -11.59 -7.79
C ILE A 212 -1.01 -12.43 -6.56
N THR A 213 -1.59 -11.83 -5.52
CA THR A 213 -1.78 -12.51 -4.23
C THR A 213 -2.92 -13.54 -4.29
N GLN A 214 -4.04 -13.22 -4.93
CA GLN A 214 -5.16 -14.15 -5.13
C GLN A 214 -5.07 -14.95 -6.45
N GLY A 215 -4.21 -14.53 -7.38
CA GLY A 215 -4.04 -15.20 -8.68
C GLY A 215 -5.24 -15.04 -9.62
N CYS A 216 -6.17 -14.13 -9.31
CA CYS A 216 -7.36 -13.86 -10.11
C CYS A 216 -7.01 -12.91 -11.26
N LYS A 217 -6.76 -13.49 -12.44
CA LYS A 217 -6.41 -12.71 -13.63
C LYS A 217 -7.65 -11.96 -14.17
N PRO A 218 -7.47 -10.75 -14.73
CA PRO A 218 -8.52 -10.12 -15.51
C PRO A 218 -8.93 -11.00 -16.70
N PRO A 219 -10.22 -11.00 -17.08
CA PRO A 219 -10.69 -11.70 -18.27
C PRO A 219 -10.04 -11.09 -19.53
N ASN A 220 -9.85 -11.90 -20.56
CA ASN A 220 -9.42 -11.39 -21.86
C ASN A 220 -10.63 -10.85 -22.66
N LEU A 221 -10.37 -10.26 -23.83
CA LEU A 221 -11.44 -9.72 -24.68
C LEU A 221 -12.43 -10.79 -25.19
N GLU A 222 -11.97 -12.02 -25.40
CA GLU A 222 -12.83 -13.13 -25.82
C GLU A 222 -13.85 -13.48 -24.71
N ASP A 223 -13.36 -13.58 -23.47
CA ASP A 223 -14.20 -13.82 -22.28
C ASP A 223 -15.23 -12.69 -22.11
N ILE A 224 -14.80 -11.43 -22.23
CA ILE A 224 -15.69 -10.27 -22.12
C ILE A 224 -16.77 -10.28 -23.21
N ASN A 225 -16.39 -10.52 -24.47
CA ASN A 225 -17.34 -10.57 -25.58
C ASN A 225 -18.35 -11.71 -25.40
N LYS A 226 -17.89 -12.86 -24.91
CA LYS A 226 -18.75 -14.00 -24.57
C LYS A 226 -19.78 -13.64 -23.50
N TRP A 227 -19.34 -13.02 -22.40
CA TRP A 227 -20.24 -12.59 -21.32
C TRP A 227 -21.21 -11.50 -21.77
N LEU A 228 -20.76 -10.56 -22.60
CA LEU A 228 -21.62 -9.53 -23.18
C LEU A 228 -22.70 -10.15 -24.09
N GLY A 229 -22.37 -11.22 -24.81
CA GLY A 229 -23.34 -12.02 -25.56
C GLY A 229 -24.42 -12.63 -24.66
N TRP A 230 -24.04 -13.18 -23.51
CA TRP A 230 -24.98 -13.71 -22.52
C TRP A 230 -25.85 -12.63 -21.86
N ALA A 231 -25.30 -11.45 -21.59
CA ALA A 231 -26.04 -10.37 -20.95
C ALA A 231 -27.05 -9.69 -21.90
N ARG A 232 -26.89 -9.85 -23.22
CA ARG A 232 -27.76 -9.27 -24.24
C ARG A 232 -28.85 -10.24 -24.73
N GLY A 233 -28.68 -11.54 -24.51
CA GLY A 233 -29.67 -12.58 -24.83
C GLY A 233 -30.63 -12.80 -23.68
#